data_AF-A0A658NQU0-F1
#
_entry.id   AF-A0A658NQU0-F1
#
_cell.length_a   1.000
_cell.length_b   1.000
_cell.length_c   1.000
_cell.angle_alpha   90.00
_cell.angle_beta   90.00
_cell.angle_gamma   90.00
#
_symmetry.space_group_name_H-M   'P 1'
#
loop_
_entity.id
_entity.type
_entity.pdbx_description
1 polymer ?
#
loop_
_entity_poly.entity_id
_entity_poly.type
_entity_poly.pdbx_seq_one_letter_code
_entity_poly.pdbx_strand_id
1 'polypeptide(L)'
;YTEALMDELISCTVWHFKHEERLMLKYGYRDLVEHRTEHAALIDSAKELQQKLLLGATPPSAEDIDFLERWLTEHIYGADMALGSYLGE
;
A
#
# COMPACT_ATOMS: atom_id res chain seq x y z
N TYR A 1 -10.54 -3.46 -18.75
CA TYR A 1 -11.20 -3.25 -17.43
C TYR A 1 -10.24 -3.58 -16.29
N THR A 2 -9.64 -4.78 -16.24
CA THR A 2 -8.72 -5.17 -15.15
C THR A 2 -7.48 -4.28 -15.02
N GLU A 3 -6.88 -3.88 -16.14
CA GLU A 3 -5.76 -2.92 -16.16
C GLU A 3 -6.13 -1.57 -15.52
N ALA A 4 -7.20 -0.93 -16.00
CA ALA A 4 -7.68 0.33 -15.47
C ALA A 4 -8.07 0.24 -13.97
N LEU A 5 -8.62 -0.89 -13.54
CA LEU A 5 -8.94 -1.14 -12.13
C LEU A 5 -7.66 -1.25 -11.28
N MET A 6 -6.61 -1.91 -11.78
CA MET A 6 -5.31 -1.94 -11.10
C MET A 6 -4.64 -0.57 -11.04
N ASP A 7 -4.70 0.20 -12.12
CA ASP A 7 -4.19 1.58 -12.13
C ASP A 7 -4.90 2.45 -11.09
N GLU A 8 -6.22 2.33 -10.98
CA GLU A 8 -7.01 3.06 -9.99
C GLU A 8 -6.68 2.62 -8.57
N LEU A 9 -6.54 1.31 -8.32
CA LEU A 9 -6.13 0.77 -7.03
C LEU A 9 -4.77 1.33 -6.60
N ILE A 10 -3.74 1.21 -7.46
CA ILE A 10 -2.38 1.70 -7.16
C ILE A 10 -2.40 3.21 -6.93
N SER A 11 -3.12 3.97 -7.76
CA SER A 11 -3.21 5.43 -7.63
C SER A 11 -3.87 5.84 -6.31
N CYS A 12 -4.93 5.14 -5.91
CA CYS A 12 -5.62 5.36 -4.64
C CYS A 12 -4.69 5.07 -3.45
N THR A 13 -3.99 3.92 -3.48
CA THR A 13 -3.04 3.53 -2.43
C THR A 13 -1.87 4.52 -2.31
N VAL A 14 -1.30 4.97 -3.43
CA VAL A 14 -0.24 6.00 -3.42
C VAL A 14 -0.75 7.31 -2.82
N TRP A 15 -1.98 7.69 -3.10
CA TRP A 15 -2.57 8.91 -2.54
C TRP A 15 -2.76 8.79 -1.02
N HIS A 16 -3.26 7.64 -0.56
CA HIS A 16 -3.42 7.29 0.87
C HIS A 16 -2.08 7.40 1.61
N PHE A 17 -1.04 6.71 1.14
CA PHE A 17 0.29 6.75 1.75
C PHE A 17 0.88 8.16 1.81
N LYS A 18 0.74 8.94 0.73
CA LYS A 18 1.16 10.35 0.73
C LYS A 18 0.40 11.18 1.75
N HIS A 19 -0.86 10.86 2.04
CA HIS A 19 -1.63 11.53 3.07
C HIS A 19 -1.08 11.25 4.46
N GLU A 20 -0.87 9.98 4.79
CA GLU A 20 -0.31 9.55 6.07
C GLU A 20 1.09 10.09 6.29
N GLU A 21 1.97 9.99 5.29
CA GLU A 21 3.34 10.50 5.40
C GLU A 21 3.38 12.01 5.65
N ARG A 22 2.44 12.78 5.08
CA ARG A 22 2.30 14.20 5.39
C ARG A 22 1.91 14.42 6.85
N LEU A 23 1.02 13.60 7.40
CA LEU A 23 0.63 13.67 8.80
C LEU A 23 1.82 13.29 9.70
N MET A 24 2.48 12.17 9.42
CA MET A 24 3.68 11.72 10.13
C MET A 24 4.76 12.82 10.16
N LEU A 25 5.06 13.44 9.03
CA LEU A 25 6.01 14.56 8.94
C LEU A 25 5.56 15.79 9.73
N LYS A 26 4.28 16.16 9.63
CA LYS A 26 3.73 17.34 10.28
C LYS A 26 3.76 17.24 11.80
N TYR A 27 3.47 16.05 12.34
CA TYR A 27 3.38 15.83 13.78
C TYR A 27 4.68 15.28 14.40
N GLY A 28 5.65 14.84 13.57
CA GLY A 28 6.92 14.34 14.06
C GLY A 28 6.84 12.89 14.52
N TYR A 29 6.08 12.06 13.80
CA TYR A 29 5.96 10.64 14.09
C TYR A 29 7.33 9.95 13.96
N ARG A 30 7.77 9.31 15.05
CA ARG A 30 9.11 8.73 15.17
C ARG A 30 9.38 7.58 14.20
N ASP A 31 8.34 6.85 13.82
CA ASP A 31 8.45 5.60 13.04
C ASP A 31 8.23 5.87 11.53
N LEU A 32 8.25 7.16 11.11
CA LEU A 32 8.05 7.61 9.72
C LEU A 32 8.91 6.86 8.69
N VAL A 33 10.18 6.61 8.99
CA VAL A 33 11.12 5.99 8.04
C VAL A 33 10.74 4.53 7.79
N GLU A 34 10.37 3.82 8.85
CA GLU A 34 9.93 2.43 8.77
C GLU A 34 8.60 2.34 8.01
N HIS A 35 7.62 3.15 8.39
CA HIS A 35 6.31 3.21 7.72
C HIS A 35 6.43 3.51 6.22
N ARG A 36 7.29 4.45 5.83
CA ARG A 36 7.60 4.74 4.41
C ARG A 36 8.23 3.58 3.67
N THR A 37 9.03 2.78 4.36
CA THR A 37 9.67 1.60 3.77
C THR A 37 8.61 0.55 3.46
N GLU A 38 7.64 0.35 4.36
CA GLU A 38 6.49 -0.52 4.12
C GLU A 38 5.64 -0.03 2.94
N HIS A 39 5.33 1.26 2.88
CA HIS A 39 4.62 1.86 1.74
C HIS A 39 5.31 1.57 0.40
N ALA A 40 6.62 1.78 0.33
CA ALA A 40 7.39 1.57 -0.90
C ALA A 40 7.31 0.10 -1.36
N ALA A 41 7.51 -0.85 -0.44
CA ALA A 41 7.42 -2.27 -0.73
C ALA A 41 6.00 -2.69 -1.17
N LEU A 42 4.94 -2.07 -0.63
CA LEU A 42 3.55 -2.32 -1.01
C LEU A 42 3.29 -1.88 -2.46
N ILE A 43 3.75 -0.68 -2.80
CA ILE A 43 3.62 -0.11 -4.14
C ILE A 43 4.42 -0.91 -5.16
N ASP A 44 5.62 -1.35 -4.82
CA ASP A 44 6.44 -2.16 -5.73
C ASP A 44 5.79 -3.51 -6.00
N SER A 45 5.27 -4.18 -4.96
CA SER A 45 4.52 -5.44 -5.10
C SER A 45 3.26 -5.28 -5.97
N ALA A 46 2.51 -4.18 -5.79
CA ALA A 46 1.32 -3.90 -6.58
C ALA A 46 1.66 -3.63 -8.06
N LYS A 47 2.77 -2.91 -8.33
CA LYS A 47 3.26 -2.68 -9.69
C LYS A 47 3.74 -3.96 -10.36
N GLU A 48 4.41 -4.85 -9.63
CA GLU A 48 4.79 -6.16 -10.15
C GLU A 48 3.56 -6.96 -10.57
N LEU A 49 2.49 -6.96 -9.76
CA LEU A 49 1.24 -7.61 -10.14
C LEU A 49 0.60 -6.97 -11.37
N GLN A 50 0.59 -5.64 -11.44
CA GLN A 50 0.12 -4.93 -12.62
C GLN A 50 0.91 -5.31 -13.88
N GLN A 51 2.24 -5.40 -13.81
CA GLN A 51 3.07 -5.81 -14.94
C GLN A 51 2.76 -7.25 -15.39
N LYS A 52 2.57 -8.18 -14.44
CA LYS A 52 2.15 -9.56 -14.74
C LYS A 52 0.83 -9.59 -15.51
N LEU A 53 -0.13 -8.74 -15.12
CA LEU A 53 -1.43 -8.59 -15.78
C LEU A 53 -1.32 -8.01 -17.20
N LEU A 54 -0.45 -7.02 -17.40
CA LEU A 54 -0.27 -6.32 -18.68
C LEU A 54 0.46 -7.17 -19.72
N LEU A 55 1.45 -7.96 -19.31
CA LEU A 55 2.28 -8.76 -20.22
C LEU A 55 1.57 -10.00 -20.77
N GLY A 56 0.31 -10.26 -20.39
CA GLY A 56 -0.50 -11.38 -20.88
C GLY A 56 0.08 -12.76 -20.53
N ALA A 57 1.05 -12.82 -19.61
CA ALA A 57 1.78 -14.03 -19.28
C ALA A 57 0.89 -15.03 -18.52
N THR A 58 0.03 -14.54 -17.62
CA THR A 58 -1.01 -15.31 -16.93
C THR A 58 -1.93 -14.33 -16.20
N PRO A 59 -3.25 -14.59 -16.07
CA PRO A 59 -4.06 -13.91 -15.06
C PRO A 59 -3.43 -14.05 -13.66
N PRO A 60 -3.69 -13.11 -12.75
CA PRO A 60 -3.10 -13.14 -11.43
C PRO A 60 -3.59 -14.41 -10.72
N SER A 61 -2.70 -15.11 -10.04
CA SER A 61 -3.11 -16.27 -9.27
C SER A 61 -3.94 -15.83 -8.06
N ALA A 62 -4.76 -16.73 -7.51
CA ALA A 62 -5.42 -16.48 -6.24
C ALA A 62 -4.40 -16.12 -5.14
N GLU A 63 -3.21 -16.72 -5.18
CA GLU A 63 -2.12 -16.43 -4.25
C GLU A 63 -1.59 -15.00 -4.37
N ASP A 64 -1.53 -14.42 -5.58
CA ASP A 64 -1.10 -13.02 -5.76
C ASP A 64 -2.13 -12.05 -5.14
N ILE A 65 -3.42 -12.37 -5.25
CA ILE A 65 -4.50 -11.55 -4.68
C ILE A 65 -4.56 -11.71 -3.15
N ASP A 66 -4.49 -12.94 -2.65
CA ASP A 66 -4.43 -13.24 -1.22
C ASP A 66 -3.21 -12.58 -0.56
N PHE A 67 -2.07 -12.55 -1.27
CA PHE A 67 -0.88 -11.84 -0.82
C PHE A 67 -1.17 -10.35 -0.65
N LEU A 68 -1.70 -9.67 -1.68
CA LEU A 68 -2.01 -8.25 -1.58
C LEU A 68 -3.04 -7.94 -0.49
N GLU A 69 -4.09 -8.75 -0.37
CA GLU A 69 -5.12 -8.59 0.66
C GLU A 69 -4.51 -8.70 2.07
N ARG A 70 -3.75 -9.76 2.32
CA ARG A 70 -3.09 -9.96 3.61
C ARG A 70 -2.13 -8.84 3.94
N TRP A 71 -1.30 -8.46 2.98
CA TRP A 71 -0.26 -7.45 3.19
C TRP A 71 -0.88 -6.06 3.45
N LEU A 72 -1.94 -5.70 2.73
CA LEU A 72 -2.69 -4.46 2.99
C LEU A 72 -3.39 -4.50 4.36
N THR A 73 -3.97 -5.64 4.72
CA THR A 73 -4.67 -5.83 5.99
C THR A 73 -3.71 -5.72 7.18
N GLU A 74 -2.56 -6.40 7.10
CA GLU A 74 -1.51 -6.36 8.13
C GLU A 74 -0.96 -4.93 8.30
N HIS A 75 -0.75 -4.19 7.21
CA HIS A 75 -0.33 -2.80 7.25
C HIS A 75 -1.35 -1.88 7.93
N ILE A 76 -2.63 -1.98 7.54
CA ILE A 76 -3.71 -1.15 8.12
C ILE A 76 -3.87 -1.42 9.62
N TYR A 77 -3.94 -2.71 10.01
CA TYR A 77 -4.12 -3.07 11.42
C TYR A 77 -2.86 -2.90 12.27
N GLY A 78 -1.68 -2.82 11.66
CA GLY A 78 -0.40 -2.62 12.34
C GLY A 78 0.02 -1.15 12.35
N ALA A 79 0.65 -0.74 11.24
CA ALA A 79 1.29 0.56 11.10
C ALA A 79 0.26 1.72 11.13
N ASP A 80 -0.83 1.61 10.37
CA ASP A 80 -1.79 2.72 10.25
C ASP A 80 -2.58 2.93 11.55
N MET A 81 -2.94 1.86 12.27
CA MET A 81 -3.56 2.00 13.60
C MET A 81 -2.60 2.62 14.62
N ALA A 82 -1.31 2.31 14.57
CA ALA A 82 -0.32 2.91 15.46
C ALA A 82 -0.19 4.42 15.18
N LEU A 83 -0.15 4.81 13.91
CA LEU A 83 -0.22 6.21 13.49
C LEU A 83 -1.52 6.89 13.94
N GLY A 84 -2.66 6.23 13.72
CA GLY A 84 -3.98 6.74 14.12
C GLY A 84 -4.07 6.98 15.63
N SER A 85 -3.52 6.07 16.44
CA SER A 85 -3.44 6.24 17.89
C SER A 85 -2.59 7.45 18.27
N TYR A 86 -1.43 7.62 17.64
CA TYR A 86 -0.55 8.77 17.85
C TYR A 86 -1.19 10.12 17.48
N LEU A 87 -1.99 10.16 16.41
CA LEU A 87 -2.65 11.39 15.96
C LEU A 87 -3.93 11.71 16.75
N GLY A 88 -4.49 10.74 17.46
CA GLY A 88 -5.67 10.88 18.30
C GLY A 88 -5.38 11.36 19.73
N GLU A 89 -4.11 11.35 20.15
CA GLU A 89 -3.60 11.97 21.38
C GLU A 89 -3.42 13.49 21.22
#